data_AF-A0A5A5R271-F1
#
_entry.id   AF-A0A5A5R271-F1
#
_cell.length_a   1.000
_cell.length_b   1.000
_cell.length_c   1.000
_cell.angle_alpha   90.00
_cell.angle_beta   90.00
_cell.angle_gamma   90.00
#
_symmetry.space_group_name_H-M   'P 1'
#
loop_
_entity.id
_entity.type
_entity.pdbx_description
1 polymer ?
#
loop_
_entity_poly.entity_id
_entity_poly.type
_entity_poly.pdbx_seq_one_letter_code
_entity_poly.pdbx_strand_id
1 'polypeptide(L)'
;MKILLLANHLPDQRQSINRFAQILETGLTELGHQVRLIRSQPCIGRLQLSLKGLGKWLSYIDKYLLFAHILPQELSWPDIPCGCPVITSKRPPMTEVGGEAAIYINPTNPEEAAETIAACLPILKFLKQKAIFNAQYCTADKMIASDLELYQTAIFQKNSGRVDYIKCFYLKNDSQ
;
A
#
# COMPACT_ATOMS: atom_id res chain seq x y z
N MET A 1 -3.88 -23.42 2.00
CA MET A 1 -4.12 -22.70 3.29
C MET A 1 -5.20 -21.63 3.09
N LYS A 2 -5.80 -21.09 4.16
CA LYS A 2 -6.72 -19.94 4.06
C LYS A 2 -5.92 -18.64 3.97
N ILE A 3 -6.12 -17.85 2.93
CA ILE A 3 -5.41 -16.58 2.69
C ILE A 3 -6.44 -15.47 2.50
N LEU A 4 -6.34 -14.42 3.31
CA LEU A 4 -7.16 -13.22 3.19
C LEU A 4 -6.37 -12.12 2.50
N LEU A 5 -6.81 -11.69 1.32
CA LEU A 5 -6.24 -10.55 0.60
C LEU A 5 -7.07 -9.30 0.94
N LEU A 6 -6.41 -8.27 1.47
CA LEU A 6 -7.02 -6.97 1.71
C LEU A 6 -6.55 -6.01 0.61
N ALA A 7 -7.47 -5.58 -0.24
CA ALA A 7 -7.19 -4.62 -1.30
C ALA A 7 -7.88 -3.28 -1.04
N ASN A 8 -7.38 -2.26 -1.73
CA ASN A 8 -7.74 -0.87 -1.48
C ASN A 8 -9.21 -0.56 -1.83
N HIS A 9 -9.69 0.58 -1.31
CA HIS A 9 -11.05 1.07 -1.54
C HIS A 9 -11.31 1.26 -3.05
N LEU A 10 -12.36 0.60 -3.55
CA LEU A 10 -12.72 0.60 -4.98
C LEU A 10 -12.85 2.01 -5.61
N PRO A 11 -13.47 3.01 -4.95
CA PRO A 11 -13.62 4.35 -5.52
C PRO A 11 -12.33 5.20 -5.50
N ASP A 12 -11.23 4.76 -4.87
CA ASP A 12 -9.94 5.45 -4.97
C ASP A 12 -9.33 5.36 -6.41
N GLN A 13 -9.94 4.58 -7.32
CA GLN A 13 -9.52 4.37 -8.73
C GLN A 13 -8.04 4.00 -8.92
N ARG A 14 -7.38 3.45 -7.89
CA ARG A 14 -5.97 3.01 -7.96
C ARG A 14 -5.86 1.70 -8.74
N GLN A 15 -5.85 1.83 -10.07
CA GLN A 15 -5.86 0.70 -11.00
C GLN A 15 -4.72 -0.30 -10.78
N SER A 16 -3.54 0.17 -10.36
CA SER A 16 -2.38 -0.70 -10.10
C SER A 16 -2.63 -1.69 -8.97
N ILE A 17 -3.16 -1.23 -7.83
CA ILE A 17 -3.45 -2.09 -6.68
C ILE A 17 -4.58 -3.07 -7.01
N ASN A 18 -5.58 -2.61 -7.78
CA ASN A 18 -6.69 -3.47 -8.19
C ASN A 18 -6.25 -4.62 -9.09
N ARG A 19 -5.37 -4.35 -10.07
CA ARG A 19 -4.77 -5.37 -10.93
C ARG A 19 -3.90 -6.32 -10.13
N PHE A 20 -3.07 -5.78 -9.23
CA PHE A 20 -2.21 -6.57 -8.37
C PHE A 20 -3.00 -7.54 -7.47
N ALA A 21 -4.08 -7.06 -6.84
CA ALA A 21 -4.93 -7.91 -6.00
C ALA A 21 -5.59 -9.06 -6.77
N GLN A 22 -6.04 -8.82 -8.01
CA GLN A 22 -6.61 -9.87 -8.87
C GLN A 22 -5.56 -10.91 -9.26
N ILE A 23 -4.36 -10.45 -9.65
CA ILE A 23 -3.22 -11.32 -9.94
C ILE A 23 -2.93 -12.27 -8.77
N LEU A 24 -2.89 -11.74 -7.54
CA LEU A 24 -2.65 -12.54 -6.35
C LEU A 24 -3.79 -13.52 -6.07
N GLU A 25 -5.03 -13.08 -6.22
CA GLU A 25 -6.20 -13.94 -6.01
C GLU A 25 -6.18 -15.14 -6.96
N THR A 26 -5.95 -14.90 -8.25
CA THR A 26 -5.87 -15.96 -9.26
C THR A 26 -4.72 -16.92 -8.99
N GLY A 27 -3.48 -16.42 -8.90
CA GLY A 27 -2.31 -17.29 -8.80
C GLY A 27 -2.29 -18.11 -7.51
N LEU A 28 -2.70 -17.54 -6.37
CA LEU A 28 -2.77 -18.30 -5.11
C LEU A 28 -3.91 -19.33 -5.14
N THR A 29 -5.00 -19.06 -5.83
CA THR A 29 -6.10 -20.03 -6.00
C THR A 29 -5.68 -21.18 -6.90
N GLU A 30 -4.95 -20.90 -8.00
CA GLU A 30 -4.39 -21.92 -8.91
C GLU A 30 -3.39 -22.84 -8.21
N LEU A 31 -2.62 -22.30 -7.25
CA LEU A 31 -1.74 -23.07 -6.36
C LEU A 31 -2.50 -23.87 -5.28
N GLY A 32 -3.83 -23.94 -5.34
CA GLY A 32 -4.67 -24.74 -4.44
C GLY A 32 -4.89 -24.11 -3.06
N HIS A 33 -4.71 -22.80 -2.92
CA HIS A 33 -5.03 -22.10 -1.67
C HIS A 33 -6.47 -21.59 -1.66
N GLN A 34 -7.07 -21.52 -0.48
CA GLN A 34 -8.41 -20.94 -0.31
C GLN A 34 -8.24 -19.43 -0.09
N VAL A 35 -8.39 -18.67 -1.16
CA VAL A 35 -8.17 -17.22 -1.14
C VAL A 35 -9.49 -16.49 -1.01
N ARG A 36 -9.53 -15.45 -0.17
CA ARG A 36 -10.66 -14.55 -0.06
C ARG A 36 -10.17 -13.12 -0.23
N LEU A 37 -10.61 -12.45 -1.31
CA LEU A 37 -10.32 -11.05 -1.54
C LEU A 37 -11.39 -10.16 -0.94
N ILE A 38 -10.98 -9.24 -0.08
CA ILE A 38 -11.85 -8.26 0.57
C ILE A 38 -11.42 -6.87 0.15
N ARG A 39 -12.41 -6.06 -0.20
CA ARG A 39 -12.25 -4.66 -0.58
C ARG A 39 -13.25 -3.85 0.21
N SER A 40 -12.88 -2.65 0.65
CA SER A 40 -13.87 -1.70 1.11
C SER A 40 -14.71 -1.27 -0.11
N GLN A 41 -15.95 -1.72 -0.17
CA GLN A 41 -16.95 -1.20 -1.09
C GLN A 41 -17.61 0.02 -0.41
N PRO A 42 -17.80 1.14 -1.11
CA PRO A 42 -18.53 2.26 -0.54
C PRO A 42 -19.97 1.83 -0.30
N CYS A 43 -20.39 1.79 0.97
CA CYS A 43 -21.78 1.47 1.31
C CYS A 43 -22.72 2.58 0.81
N ILE A 44 -22.21 3.81 0.71
CA ILE A 44 -22.93 5.01 0.23
C ILE A 44 -22.60 5.25 -1.27
N GLY A 45 -22.45 4.18 -2.05
CA GLY A 45 -22.01 4.23 -3.45
C GLY A 45 -23.07 4.64 -4.49
N ARG A 46 -24.29 5.06 -4.09
CA ARG A 46 -25.37 5.36 -5.05
C ARG A 46 -25.75 6.83 -5.21
N LEU A 47 -25.30 7.69 -4.29
CA LEU A 47 -25.36 9.13 -4.52
C LEU A 47 -23.98 9.54 -5.03
N GLN A 48 -23.90 10.02 -6.28
CA GLN A 48 -22.76 10.76 -6.79
C GLN A 48 -22.63 12.09 -6.05
N LEU A 49 -22.40 12.04 -4.73
CA LEU A 49 -22.19 13.21 -3.91
C LEU A 49 -20.87 13.83 -4.33
N SER A 50 -20.98 15.04 -4.89
CA SER A 50 -19.89 15.90 -5.34
C SER A 50 -18.64 15.77 -4.46
N LEU A 51 -17.46 15.66 -5.10
CA LEU A 51 -16.14 15.69 -4.45
C LEU A 51 -15.83 17.04 -3.75
N LYS A 52 -16.80 17.96 -3.67
CA LYS A 52 -16.69 19.26 -2.99
C LYS A 52 -17.52 19.27 -1.70
N GLY A 53 -16.94 19.81 -0.63
CA GLY A 53 -17.64 20.04 0.64
C GLY A 53 -17.95 18.75 1.41
N LEU A 54 -19.22 18.59 1.82
CA LEU A 54 -19.68 17.52 2.73
C LEU A 54 -19.57 16.11 2.14
N GLY A 55 -19.59 15.95 0.81
CA GLY A 55 -19.39 14.65 0.15
C GLY A 55 -18.00 14.06 0.43
N LYS A 56 -16.97 14.90 0.55
CA LYS A 56 -15.60 14.48 0.91
C LYS A 56 -15.56 13.91 2.33
N TRP A 57 -16.26 14.55 3.27
CA TRP A 57 -16.33 14.11 4.66
C TRP A 57 -17.13 12.81 4.82
N LEU A 58 -18.24 12.66 4.11
CA LEU A 58 -19.00 11.41 4.06
C LEU A 58 -18.19 10.25 3.48
N SER A 59 -17.37 10.51 2.45
CA SER A 59 -16.44 9.50 1.91
C SER A 59 -15.39 9.08 2.93
N TYR A 60 -14.87 9.99 3.76
CA TYR A 60 -13.98 9.63 4.86
C TYR A 60 -14.69 8.83 5.97
N ILE A 61 -15.93 9.17 6.30
CA ILE A 61 -16.74 8.40 7.26
C ILE A 61 -16.96 6.97 6.76
N ASP A 62 -17.36 6.79 5.50
CA ASP A 62 -17.53 5.47 4.90
C ASP A 62 -16.22 4.67 4.90
N LYS A 63 -15.11 5.33 4.53
CA LYS A 63 -13.77 4.72 4.44
C LYS A 63 -13.18 4.32 5.80
N TYR A 64 -13.38 5.12 6.85
CA TYR A 64 -12.70 4.92 8.13
C TYR A 64 -13.61 4.39 9.25
N LEU A 65 -14.89 4.71 9.25
CA LEU A 65 -15.81 4.25 10.30
C LEU A 65 -16.52 2.96 9.86
N LEU A 66 -17.15 2.93 8.69
CA LEU A 66 -17.92 1.74 8.27
C LEU A 66 -17.02 0.55 7.96
N PHE A 67 -15.92 0.76 7.25
CA PHE A 67 -14.98 -0.32 6.98
C PHE A 67 -14.30 -0.87 8.24
N ALA A 68 -14.01 -0.02 9.23
CA ALA A 68 -13.41 -0.46 10.50
C ALA A 68 -14.36 -1.35 11.34
N HIS A 69 -15.68 -1.27 11.14
CA HIS A 69 -16.64 -2.15 11.79
C HIS A 69 -16.83 -3.49 11.07
N ILE A 70 -16.61 -3.54 9.76
CA ILE A 70 -16.73 -4.77 8.94
C ILE A 70 -15.44 -5.61 9.03
N LEU A 71 -14.28 -4.95 9.07
CA LEU A 71 -12.97 -5.59 9.07
C LEU A 71 -12.76 -6.66 10.17
N PRO A 72 -13.23 -6.51 11.42
CA PRO A 72 -13.07 -7.51 12.48
C PRO A 72 -13.79 -8.84 12.20
N GLN A 73 -14.98 -8.81 11.58
CA GLN A 73 -15.70 -10.03 11.20
C GLN A 73 -14.93 -10.79 10.12
N GLU A 74 -14.32 -10.06 9.21
CA GLU A 74 -13.56 -10.64 8.10
C GLU A 74 -12.17 -11.14 8.52
N LEU A 75 -11.56 -10.46 9.49
CA LEU A 75 -10.33 -10.88 10.16
C LEU A 75 -10.52 -12.10 11.06
N SER A 76 -11.74 -12.52 11.43
CA SER A 76 -11.93 -13.80 12.13
C SER A 76 -11.76 -15.03 11.24
N TRP A 77 -11.62 -14.84 9.91
CA TRP A 77 -11.42 -15.94 8.98
C TRP A 77 -9.98 -16.50 9.03
N PRO A 78 -8.94 -15.64 9.17
CA PRO A 78 -7.60 -16.03 9.64
C PRO A 78 -7.24 -15.42 11.01
N ASP A 79 -6.66 -16.18 11.95
CA ASP A 79 -6.14 -15.61 13.21
C ASP A 79 -4.94 -14.65 12.95
N ILE A 80 -5.20 -13.35 12.71
CA ILE A 80 -4.16 -12.36 12.37
C ILE A 80 -4.03 -11.30 13.47
N PRO A 81 -2.90 -11.25 14.21
CA PRO A 81 -2.52 -10.07 14.96
C PRO A 81 -1.90 -9.04 14.00
N CYS A 82 -2.12 -7.74 14.27
CA CYS A 82 -1.44 -6.62 13.64
C CYS A 82 0.09 -6.89 13.48
N GLY A 83 0.62 -6.67 12.28
CA GLY A 83 1.99 -7.06 11.88
C GLY A 83 2.01 -8.07 10.74
N CYS A 84 1.25 -7.82 9.68
CA CYS A 84 1.28 -8.65 8.49
C CYS A 84 2.67 -8.55 7.82
N PRO A 85 3.22 -9.66 7.30
CA PRO A 85 4.40 -9.62 6.45
C PRO A 85 4.18 -8.70 5.25
N VAL A 86 5.21 -7.94 4.88
CA VAL A 86 5.14 -7.01 3.76
C VAL A 86 5.60 -7.73 2.49
N ILE A 87 4.76 -7.75 1.47
CA ILE A 87 5.10 -8.23 0.13
C ILE A 87 4.93 -7.07 -0.83
N THR A 88 5.98 -6.71 -1.54
CA THR A 88 6.02 -5.46 -2.33
C THR A 88 6.89 -5.61 -3.57
N SER A 89 6.85 -4.63 -4.47
CA SER A 89 7.69 -4.64 -5.66
C SER A 89 9.16 -4.37 -5.33
N LYS A 90 10.10 -5.03 -6.02
CA LYS A 90 11.55 -4.76 -5.91
C LYS A 90 11.97 -3.43 -6.56
N ARG A 91 11.48 -2.31 -6.03
CA ARG A 91 11.70 -0.96 -6.57
C ARG A 91 11.76 0.08 -5.45
N PRO A 92 12.58 1.12 -5.58
CA PRO A 92 12.47 2.28 -4.69
C PRO A 92 11.06 2.90 -4.69
N PRO A 93 10.57 3.42 -3.55
CA PRO A 93 11.21 3.46 -2.24
C PRO A 93 10.99 2.19 -1.39
N MET A 94 10.35 1.15 -1.97
CA MET A 94 9.93 -0.03 -1.22
C MET A 94 11.10 -0.92 -0.80
N THR A 95 12.22 -0.87 -1.52
CA THR A 95 13.47 -1.55 -1.16
C THR A 95 14.13 -0.95 0.08
N GLU A 96 14.05 0.37 0.25
CA GLU A 96 14.57 1.09 1.41
C GLU A 96 13.65 0.91 2.62
N VAL A 97 12.34 1.03 2.41
CA VAL A 97 11.33 0.87 3.48
C VAL A 97 11.20 -0.58 3.92
N GLY A 98 11.23 -1.52 2.97
CA GLY A 98 11.04 -2.95 3.24
C GLY A 98 12.28 -3.63 3.81
N GLY A 99 13.48 -3.20 3.40
CA GLY A 99 14.76 -3.80 3.81
C GLY A 99 14.74 -5.34 3.69
N GLU A 100 15.30 -6.02 4.69
CA GLU A 100 15.22 -7.49 4.82
C GLU A 100 13.90 -8.00 5.42
N ALA A 101 12.99 -7.09 5.76
CA ALA A 101 11.72 -7.41 6.40
C ALA A 101 10.57 -7.61 5.40
N ALA A 102 10.82 -7.37 4.10
CA ALA A 102 9.84 -7.51 3.04
C ALA A 102 10.24 -8.62 2.05
N ILE A 103 9.22 -9.26 1.48
CA ILE A 103 9.36 -10.13 0.31
C ILE A 103 9.19 -9.25 -0.92
N TYR A 104 10.12 -9.38 -1.87
CA TYR A 104 10.08 -8.62 -3.10
C TYR A 104 9.64 -9.49 -4.26
N ILE A 105 8.65 -9.00 -5.00
CA ILE A 105 8.08 -9.66 -6.17
C ILE A 105 8.15 -8.75 -7.40
N ASN A 106 8.11 -9.35 -8.59
CA ASN A 106 7.92 -8.61 -9.83
C ASN A 106 6.41 -8.51 -10.15
N PRO A 107 5.77 -7.34 -10.05
CA PRO A 107 4.33 -7.23 -10.28
C PRO A 107 3.95 -7.27 -11.77
N THR A 108 4.92 -7.33 -12.70
CA THR A 108 4.63 -7.56 -14.13
C THR A 108 4.59 -9.04 -14.48
N ASN A 109 4.98 -9.94 -13.55
CA ASN A 109 4.92 -11.39 -13.73
C ASN A 109 4.04 -12.02 -12.63
N PRO A 110 2.73 -12.14 -12.87
CA PRO A 110 1.74 -12.66 -11.92
C PRO A 110 2.05 -14.04 -11.35
N GLU A 111 2.48 -14.96 -12.20
CA GLU A 111 2.72 -16.36 -11.88
C GLU A 111 3.91 -16.51 -10.94
N GLU A 112 5.06 -15.93 -11.33
CA GLU A 112 6.27 -15.88 -10.49
C GLU A 112 6.01 -15.17 -9.14
N ALA A 113 5.20 -14.12 -9.13
CA ALA A 113 4.84 -13.43 -7.90
C ALA A 113 4.02 -14.34 -6.97
N ALA A 114 3.04 -15.08 -7.50
CA ALA A 114 2.24 -16.01 -6.72
C ALA A 114 3.09 -17.17 -6.16
N GLU A 115 3.98 -17.73 -6.99
CA GLU A 115 4.94 -18.75 -6.57
C GLU A 115 5.86 -18.26 -5.45
N THR A 116 6.42 -17.06 -5.60
CA THR A 116 7.28 -16.45 -4.58
C THR A 116 6.53 -16.27 -3.26
N ILE A 117 5.27 -15.82 -3.32
CA ILE A 117 4.43 -15.65 -2.12
C ILE A 117 4.14 -16.99 -1.47
N ALA A 118 3.75 -17.99 -2.28
CA ALA A 118 3.47 -19.34 -1.81
C ALA A 118 4.68 -19.98 -1.14
N ALA A 119 5.86 -19.87 -1.76
CA ALA A 119 7.13 -20.34 -1.22
C ALA A 119 7.50 -19.66 0.10
N CYS A 120 7.09 -18.40 0.29
CA CYS A 120 7.34 -17.65 1.51
C CYS A 120 6.30 -17.86 2.62
N LEU A 121 5.14 -18.49 2.34
CA LEU A 121 4.09 -18.75 3.34
C LEU A 121 4.62 -19.36 4.65
N PRO A 122 5.55 -20.35 4.63
CA PRO A 122 6.08 -20.95 5.86
C PRO A 122 6.90 -19.98 6.72
N ILE A 123 7.57 -19.00 6.11
CA ILE A 123 8.48 -18.07 6.79
C ILE A 123 7.84 -16.75 7.19
N LEU A 124 6.56 -16.53 6.84
CA LEU A 124 5.83 -15.29 7.12
C LEU A 124 5.85 -14.88 8.60
N LYS A 125 5.79 -15.85 9.54
CA LYS A 125 5.87 -15.57 10.98
C LYS A 125 7.20 -14.94 11.39
N PHE A 126 8.30 -15.33 10.76
CA PHE A 126 9.63 -14.76 11.01
C PHE A 126 9.75 -13.37 10.42
N LEU A 127 9.24 -13.17 9.20
CA LEU A 127 9.22 -11.85 8.54
C LEU A 127 8.41 -10.81 9.32
N LYS A 128 7.32 -11.22 9.97
CA LYS A 128 6.56 -10.36 10.89
C LYS A 128 7.44 -9.75 11.98
N GLN A 129 8.31 -10.55 12.61
CA GLN A 129 9.21 -10.05 13.67
C GLN A 129 10.22 -9.04 13.11
N LYS A 130 10.82 -9.34 11.95
CA LYS A 130 11.71 -8.41 11.25
C LYS A 130 11.00 -7.10 10.87
N ALA A 131 9.74 -7.18 10.43
CA ALA A 131 8.97 -6.00 10.03
C ALA A 131 8.63 -5.08 11.21
N ILE A 132 8.29 -5.66 12.38
CA ILE A 132 8.07 -4.87 13.60
C ILE A 132 9.34 -4.13 13.99
N PHE A 133 10.50 -4.80 13.93
CA PHE A 133 11.79 -4.17 14.20
C PHE A 133 12.11 -3.07 13.18
N ASN A 134 11.94 -3.33 11.88
CA ASN A 134 12.22 -2.36 10.83
C ASN A 134 11.31 -1.12 10.90
N ALA A 135 10.04 -1.30 11.28
CA ALA A 135 9.09 -0.20 11.44
C ALA A 135 9.48 0.79 12.54
N GLN A 136 10.26 0.38 13.55
CA GLN A 136 10.79 1.29 14.58
C GLN A 136 11.73 2.36 14.01
N TYR A 137 12.26 2.16 12.80
CA TYR A 137 13.07 3.15 12.11
C TYR A 137 12.25 4.15 11.29
N CYS A 138 10.97 3.86 11.02
CA CYS A 138 10.06 4.71 10.27
C CYS A 138 9.23 5.61 11.21
N THR A 139 9.89 6.48 11.96
CA THR A 139 9.22 7.40 12.90
C THR A 139 8.98 8.77 12.28
N ALA A 140 7.90 9.44 12.71
CA ALA A 140 7.61 10.82 12.31
C ALA A 140 8.78 11.78 12.61
N ASP A 141 9.46 11.63 13.75
CA ASP A 141 10.59 12.50 14.12
C ASP A 141 11.75 12.40 13.13
N LYS A 142 12.15 11.18 12.77
CA LYS A 142 13.18 10.93 11.74
C LYS A 142 12.78 11.48 10.37
N MET A 143 11.50 11.34 10.00
CA MET A 143 10.98 11.90 8.75
C MET A 143 11.08 13.43 8.76
N ILE A 144 10.60 14.08 9.83
CA ILE A 144 10.67 15.54 10.00
C ILE A 144 12.12 16.03 9.98
N ALA A 145 13.02 15.35 10.69
CA ALA A 145 14.44 15.70 10.70
C ALA A 145 15.06 15.61 9.30
N SER A 146 14.80 14.51 8.58
CA SER A 146 15.29 14.31 7.21
C SER A 146 14.71 15.35 6.24
N ASP A 147 13.43 15.70 6.37
CA ASP A 147 12.79 16.73 5.55
C ASP A 147 13.42 18.11 5.83
N LEU A 148 13.65 18.45 7.10
CA LEU A 148 14.28 19.71 7.49
C LEU A 148 15.71 19.82 6.93
N GLU A 149 16.51 18.75 7.00
CA GLU A 149 17.86 18.73 6.45
C GLU A 149 17.86 18.90 4.92
N LEU A 150 16.92 18.23 4.23
CA LEU A 150 16.73 18.38 2.79
C LEU A 150 16.37 19.83 2.42
N TYR A 151 15.45 20.46 3.16
CA TYR A 151 15.07 21.85 2.92
C TYR A 151 16.21 22.83 3.21
N GLN A 152 16.95 22.64 4.30
CA GLN A 152 18.10 23.48 4.62
C GLN A 152 19.18 23.38 3.54
N THR A 153 19.46 22.17 3.06
CA THR A 153 20.40 21.93 1.96
C THR A 153 19.95 22.63 0.68
N ALA A 154 18.67 22.50 0.31
CA ALA A 154 18.11 23.16 -0.86
C ALA A 154 18.18 24.69 -0.76
N ILE A 155 17.91 25.26 0.42
CA ILE A 155 18.04 26.71 0.69
C ILE A 155 19.50 27.15 0.58
N PHE A 156 20.44 26.40 1.16
CA PHE A 156 21.86 26.71 1.09
C PHE A 156 22.39 26.69 -0.35
N GLN A 157 22.01 25.68 -1.13
CA GLN A 157 22.36 25.58 -2.55
C GLN A 157 21.80 26.75 -3.36
N LYS A 158 20.53 27.13 -3.11
CA LYS A 158 19.88 28.28 -3.75
C LYS A 158 20.62 29.58 -3.44
N ASN A 159 20.97 29.80 -2.17
CA ASN A 159 21.69 31.01 -1.73
C ASN A 159 23.14 31.04 -2.23
N SER A 160 23.75 29.88 -2.46
CA SER A 160 25.11 29.75 -3.01
C SER A 160 25.17 29.85 -4.55
N GLY A 161 24.05 30.15 -5.21
CA GLY A 161 23.98 30.25 -6.67
C GLY A 161 24.22 28.92 -7.43
N ARG A 162 24.11 27.78 -6.74
CA ARG A 162 24.44 26.43 -7.26
C ARG A 162 23.24 25.62 -7.74
N VAL A 163 22.09 26.25 -7.96
CA VAL A 163 20.85 25.54 -8.36
C VAL A 163 20.53 25.83 -9.81
N ASP A 164 20.75 24.83 -10.67
CA ASP A 164 20.09 24.75 -11.97
C ASP A 164 18.64 24.29 -11.74
N TYR A 165 17.68 25.14 -12.10
CA TYR A 165 16.27 24.82 -11.94
C TYR A 165 15.84 23.79 -13.00
N ILE A 166 15.43 22.60 -12.58
CA ILE A 166 14.58 21.74 -13.42
C ILE A 166 13.14 22.21 -13.22
N LYS A 167 12.59 22.91 -14.22
CA LYS A 167 11.17 23.28 -14.25
C LYS A 167 10.35 22.03 -14.52
N CYS A 168 9.94 21.33 -13.46
CA CYS A 168 8.97 20.24 -13.58
C CYS A 168 7.60 20.84 -13.97
N PHE A 169 7.32 20.85 -15.27
CA PHE A 169 5.97 21.05 -15.76
C PHE A 169 5.15 19.81 -15.38
N TYR A 170 4.24 19.96 -14.42
CA TYR A 170 3.10 19.06 -14.36
C TYR A 170 2.30 19.33 -15.64
N LEU A 171 2.50 18.49 -16.66
CA LEU A 171 1.56 18.39 -17.76
C LEU A 171 0.25 17.90 -17.15
N LYS A 172 -0.63 18.86 -16.86
CA LYS A 172 -2.04 18.60 -16.66
C LYS A 172 -2.50 18.03 -18.00
N ASN A 173 -2.72 16.72 -18.08
CA ASN A 173 -3.42 16.13 -19.21
C ASN A 173 -4.85 16.67 -19.17
N ASP A 174 -5.04 17.85 -19.73
CA ASP A 174 -6.33 18.29 -20.24
C ASP A 174 -6.52 17.52 -21.56
N SER A 175 -7.16 16.36 -21.48
CA SER A 175 -7.56 15.58 -22.65
C SER A 175 -8.81 14.76 -22.31
N GLN A 176 -9.96 15.35 -22.71
CA GLN A 176 -11.22 14.74 -23.18
C GLN A 176 -11.93 13.71 -22.32
#